data_AF-A0A444KHK2-F1
#
_entry.id   AF-A0A444KHK2-F1
#
_cell.length_a   1.000
_cell.length_b   1.000
_cell.length_c   1.000
_cell.angle_alpha   90.00
_cell.angle_beta   90.00
_cell.angle_gamma   90.00
#
_symmetry.space_group_name_H-M   'P 1'
#
loop_
_entity.id
_entity.type
_entity.pdbx_description
1 polymer ?
#
loop_
_entity_poly.entity_id
_entity_poly.type
_entity_poly.pdbx_seq_one_letter_code
_entity_poly.pdbx_strand_id
1 'polypeptide(L)'
;VLAYIFVFGVFRSVQWASTGNLSYSDIAPEQLARFSALYYILWQLAVAISVGLAAALLSLLAGGGKASVDDYRILFVIEGLITLCALSAYLRLTPRDGAHVSGHGAHMSTD
;
A
#
# COMPACT_ATOMS: atom_id res chain seq x y z
N VAL A 1 -21.84 9.47 -4.37
CA VAL A 1 -21.13 8.19 -4.63
C VAL A 1 -20.11 8.31 -5.75
N LEU A 2 -20.48 8.76 -6.96
CA LEU A 2 -19.53 8.91 -8.08
C LEU A 2 -18.33 9.81 -7.77
N ALA A 3 -18.56 11.00 -7.20
CA ALA A 3 -17.47 11.89 -6.79
C ALA A 3 -16.53 11.25 -5.77
N TYR A 4 -17.07 10.48 -4.81
CA TYR A 4 -16.27 9.75 -3.83
C TYR A 4 -15.39 8.69 -4.50
N ILE A 5 -15.97 7.86 -5.36
CA ILE A 5 -15.23 6.82 -6.10
C ILE A 5 -14.15 7.46 -6.97
N PHE A 6 -14.46 8.55 -7.65
CA PHE A 6 -13.52 9.29 -8.49
C PHE A 6 -12.34 9.81 -7.67
N VAL A 7 -12.61 10.58 -6.62
CA VAL A 7 -11.56 11.17 -5.76
C VAL A 7 -10.71 10.08 -5.12
N PHE A 8 -11.33 9.05 -4.56
CA PHE A 8 -10.62 7.91 -3.98
C PHE A 8 -9.76 7.18 -5.02
N GLY A 9 -10.29 6.95 -6.23
CA GLY A 9 -9.57 6.31 -7.33
C GLY A 9 -8.34 7.11 -7.78
N VAL A 10 -8.46 8.43 -7.88
CA VAL A 10 -7.33 9.32 -8.19
C VAL A 10 -6.23 9.18 -7.13
N PHE A 11 -6.58 9.28 -5.84
CA PHE A 11 -5.59 9.11 -4.77
C PHE A 11 -4.94 7.73 -4.77
N ARG A 12 -5.73 6.67 -4.96
CA ARG A 12 -5.21 5.31 -5.01
C ARG A 12 -4.25 5.12 -6.18
N SER A 13 -4.58 5.67 -7.35
CA SER A 13 -3.71 5.64 -8.54
C SER A 13 -2.40 6.38 -8.31
N VAL A 14 -2.45 7.61 -7.79
CA VAL A 14 -1.24 8.40 -7.46
C VAL A 14 -0.38 7.66 -6.44
N GLN A 15 -0.99 7.12 -5.38
CA GLN A 15 -0.27 6.34 -4.38
C GLN A 15 0.46 5.14 -5.01
N TRP A 16 -0.22 4.37 -5.85
CA TRP A 16 0.40 3.22 -6.53
C TRP A 16 1.57 3.63 -7.42
N ALA A 17 1.42 4.70 -8.20
CA ALA A 17 2.48 5.22 -9.05
C ALA A 17 3.68 5.70 -8.21
N SER A 18 3.45 6.51 -7.17
CA SER A 18 4.51 7.01 -6.30
C SER A 18 5.26 5.90 -5.56
N THR A 19 4.53 4.96 -4.94
CA THR A 19 5.16 3.83 -4.24
C THR A 19 5.92 2.93 -5.21
N GLY A 20 5.38 2.68 -6.41
CA GLY A 20 6.06 1.93 -7.45
C GLY A 20 7.37 2.61 -7.86
N ASN A 21 7.33 3.86 -8.28
CA ASN A 21 8.54 4.59 -8.67
C ASN A 21 9.61 4.62 -7.57
N LEU A 22 9.20 4.83 -6.31
CA LEU A 22 10.11 4.84 -5.18
C LEU A 22 10.69 3.45 -4.87
N SER A 23 9.88 2.39 -4.97
CA SER A 23 10.36 1.02 -4.69
C SER A 23 11.39 0.54 -5.71
N TYR A 24 11.35 1.10 -6.91
CA TYR A 24 12.22 0.73 -8.03
C TYR A 24 13.38 1.71 -8.25
N SER A 25 13.46 2.84 -7.53
CA SER A 25 14.40 3.92 -7.82
C SER A 25 15.86 3.53 -7.66
N ASP A 26 16.16 2.63 -6.73
CA ASP A 26 17.53 2.24 -6.35
C ASP A 26 17.89 0.83 -6.84
N ILE A 27 17.06 0.24 -7.72
CA ILE A 27 17.25 -1.12 -8.22
C ILE A 27 18.06 -1.11 -9.51
N ALA A 28 19.23 -1.74 -9.49
CA ALA A 28 20.09 -1.87 -10.67
C ALA A 28 19.40 -2.67 -11.80
N PRO A 29 19.63 -2.33 -13.08
CA PRO A 29 18.96 -2.98 -14.23
C PRO A 29 19.10 -4.50 -14.24
N GLU A 30 20.23 -5.03 -13.80
CA GLU A 30 20.54 -6.46 -13.80
C GLU A 30 19.73 -7.24 -12.75
N GLN A 31 19.22 -6.53 -11.73
CA GLN A 31 18.46 -7.12 -10.62
C GLN A 31 16.95 -6.90 -10.75
N LEU A 32 16.51 -6.06 -11.69
CA LEU A 32 15.12 -5.62 -11.84
C LEU A 32 14.11 -6.77 -11.95
N ALA A 33 14.44 -7.80 -12.73
CA ALA A 33 13.58 -8.98 -12.91
C ALA A 33 13.42 -9.78 -11.61
N ARG A 34 14.51 -9.96 -10.86
CA ARG A 34 14.51 -10.67 -9.57
C ARG A 34 13.74 -9.88 -8.51
N PHE A 35 13.98 -8.57 -8.43
CA PHE A 35 13.26 -7.68 -7.53
C PHE A 35 11.76 -7.71 -7.82
N SER A 36 11.35 -7.57 -9.08
CA SER A 36 9.93 -7.61 -9.48
C SER A 36 9.27 -8.93 -9.10
N ALA A 37 9.94 -10.07 -9.36
CA ALA A 37 9.41 -11.37 -8.98
C ALA A 37 9.20 -11.47 -7.46
N LEU A 38 10.19 -11.07 -6.66
CA LEU A 38 10.08 -11.06 -5.20
C LEU A 38 8.98 -10.11 -4.72
N TYR A 39 8.90 -8.91 -5.31
CA TYR A 39 7.88 -7.92 -5.00
C TYR A 39 6.47 -8.47 -5.18
N TYR A 40 6.19 -9.13 -6.32
CA TYR A 40 4.88 -9.74 -6.57
C TYR A 40 4.57 -10.88 -5.60
N ILE A 41 5.55 -11.73 -5.27
CA ILE A 41 5.37 -12.81 -4.30
C ILE A 41 5.01 -12.24 -2.91
N LEU A 42 5.76 -11.24 -2.44
CA LEU A 42 5.51 -10.60 -1.16
C LEU A 42 4.15 -9.87 -1.15
N TRP A 43 3.79 -9.22 -2.25
CA TRP A 43 2.50 -8.56 -2.36
C TRP A 43 1.35 -9.56 -2.28
N GLN A 44 1.43 -10.66 -3.02
CA GLN A 44 0.42 -11.71 -2.99
C GLN A 44 0.32 -12.37 -1.61
N LEU A 45 1.46 -12.60 -0.95
CA LEU A 45 1.50 -13.12 0.41
C LEU A 45 0.83 -12.16 1.39
N ALA A 46 1.11 -10.85 1.30
CA ALA A 46 0.49 -9.84 2.13
C ALA A 46 -1.05 -9.81 1.95
N VAL A 47 -1.53 -9.91 0.71
CA VAL A 47 -2.97 -10.01 0.40
C VAL A 47 -3.59 -11.26 1.03
N ALA A 48 -2.93 -12.42 0.89
CA ALA A 48 -3.41 -13.67 1.46
C ALA A 48 -3.51 -13.61 3.00
N ILE A 49 -2.49 -13.05 3.64
CA ILE A 49 -2.46 -12.87 5.10
C ILE A 49 -3.57 -11.91 5.54
N SER A 50 -3.74 -10.76 4.87
CA SER A 50 -4.79 -9.79 5.20
C SER A 50 -6.19 -10.41 5.09
N VAL A 51 -6.51 -11.08 3.99
CA VAL A 51 -7.82 -11.71 3.81
C VAL A 51 -8.06 -12.81 4.86
N GLY A 52 -7.05 -13.63 5.15
CA GLY A 52 -7.12 -14.65 6.19
C GLY A 52 -7.36 -14.07 7.59
N LEU A 53 -6.64 -12.99 7.92
CA LEU A 53 -6.80 -12.27 9.17
C LEU A 53 -8.20 -11.65 9.29
N ALA A 54 -8.69 -10.99 8.23
CA ALA A 54 -10.02 -10.41 8.19
C ALA A 54 -11.12 -11.46 8.42
N ALA A 55 -11.00 -12.62 7.76
CA ALA A 55 -11.94 -13.73 7.92
C ALA A 55 -11.90 -14.31 9.34
N ALA A 56 -10.71 -14.49 9.92
CA ALA A 56 -10.55 -14.98 11.28
C ALA A 56 -11.14 -14.01 12.32
N LEU A 57 -10.84 -12.71 12.20
CA LEU A 57 -11.38 -11.67 13.07
C LEU A 57 -12.90 -11.58 12.97
N LEU A 58 -13.46 -11.63 11.75
CA LEU A 58 -14.90 -11.60 11.56
C LEU A 58 -15.59 -12.83 12.16
N SER A 59 -14.98 -14.01 12.03
CA SER A 59 -15.48 -15.25 12.64
C SER A 59 -15.50 -15.15 14.16
N LEU A 60 -14.47 -14.54 14.76
CA LEU A 60 -14.41 -14.27 16.20
C LEU A 60 -15.50 -13.29 16.64
N LEU A 61 -15.69 -12.18 15.90
CA LEU A 61 -16.73 -11.20 16.19
C LEU A 61 -18.15 -11.80 16.11
N ALA A 62 -18.40 -12.66 15.11
CA ALA A 62 -19.68 -13.31 14.91
C ALA A 62 -20.03 -14.35 16.00
N GLY A 63 -19.07 -14.75 16.85
CA GLY A 63 -19.31 -15.62 18.01
C GLY A 63 -19.91 -16.99 17.68
N GLY A 64 -19.65 -17.52 16.48
CA GLY A 64 -20.23 -18.80 16.00
C GLY A 64 -21.61 -18.69 15.34
N GLY A 65 -22.19 -17.49 15.29
CA GLY A 65 -23.42 -17.17 14.56
C GLY A 65 -23.15 -16.64 13.14
N LYS A 66 -24.22 -16.16 12.49
CA LYS A 66 -24.07 -15.39 11.24
C LYS A 66 -23.57 -13.99 11.58
N ALA A 67 -22.50 -13.54 10.92
CA ALA A 67 -21.97 -12.19 11.06
C ALA A 67 -23.06 -11.15 10.78
N SER A 68 -23.24 -10.24 11.73
CA SER A 68 -24.16 -9.11 11.63
C SER A 68 -23.49 -7.93 10.93
N VAL A 69 -24.29 -6.93 10.53
CA VAL A 69 -23.76 -5.68 9.94
C VAL A 69 -22.81 -4.96 10.91
N ASP A 70 -23.03 -5.08 12.22
CA ASP A 70 -22.20 -4.42 13.22
C ASP A 70 -20.79 -5.05 13.30
N ASP A 71 -20.71 -6.38 13.19
CA ASP A 71 -19.43 -7.11 13.15
C ASP A 71 -18.57 -6.67 11.97
N TYR A 72 -19.18 -6.46 10.80
CA TYR A 72 -18.48 -5.92 9.63
C TYR A 72 -18.01 -4.48 9.83
N ARG A 73 -18.78 -3.64 10.52
CA ARG A 73 -18.35 -2.25 10.83
C ARG A 73 -17.13 -2.25 11.73
N ILE A 74 -17.14 -3.06 12.78
CA ILE A 74 -16.00 -3.22 13.68
C ILE A 74 -14.79 -3.76 12.90
N LEU A 75 -14.99 -4.78 12.07
CA LEU A 75 -13.93 -5.32 11.22
C LEU A 75 -13.32 -4.26 10.30
N PHE A 76 -14.14 -3.46 9.61
CA PHE A 76 -13.65 -2.40 8.73
C PHE A 76 -12.88 -1.32 9.49
N VAL A 77 -13.28 -1.00 10.73
CA VAL A 77 -12.50 -0.07 11.58
C VAL A 77 -11.15 -0.68 11.94
N ILE A 78 -11.10 -1.96 12.31
CA ILE A 78 -9.85 -2.67 12.63
C ILE A 78 -8.90 -2.69 11.42
N GLU A 79 -9.39 -3.10 10.25
CA GLU A 79 -8.61 -3.09 9.00
C GLU A 79 -8.14 -1.67 8.62
N GLY A 80 -8.98 -0.67 8.86
CA GLY A 80 -8.62 0.74 8.71
C GLY A 80 -7.47 1.16 9.62
N LEU A 81 -7.48 0.75 10.88
CA LEU A 81 -6.40 1.02 11.83
C LEU A 81 -5.10 0.29 11.45
N ILE A 82 -5.20 -0.98 11.02
CA ILE A 82 -4.04 -1.74 10.52
C ILE A 82 -3.44 -1.03 9.29
N THR A 83 -4.29 -0.55 8.38
CA THR A 83 -3.85 0.21 7.20
C THR A 83 -3.19 1.53 7.60
N LEU A 84 -3.71 2.22 8.62
CA LEU A 84 -3.12 3.46 9.14
C LEU A 84 -1.71 3.25 9.72
N CYS A 85 -1.39 2.08 10.26
CA CYS A 85 -0.03 1.76 10.68
C CYS A 85 0.99 1.85 9.54
N ALA A 86 0.58 1.64 8.28
CA ALA A 86 1.45 1.83 7.12
C ALA A 86 1.91 3.29 6.95
N LEU A 87 1.16 4.26 7.46
CA LEU A 87 1.57 5.67 7.46
C LEU A 87 2.89 5.88 8.19
N SER A 88 3.14 5.11 9.26
CA SER A 88 4.41 5.20 10.00
C SER A 88 5.63 4.86 9.15
N ALA A 89 5.48 3.98 8.16
CA ALA A 89 6.54 3.66 7.20
C ALA A 89 6.80 4.83 6.25
N TYR A 90 5.74 5.46 5.73
CA TYR A 90 5.87 6.64 4.86
C TYR A 90 6.41 7.87 5.60
N LEU A 91 6.08 8.05 6.87
CA LEU A 91 6.61 9.14 7.70
C LEU A 91 8.12 9.01 7.98
N ARG A 92 8.71 7.83 7.78
CA ARG A 92 10.16 7.61 7.92
C ARG A 92 10.94 7.94 6.66
N LEU A 93 10.27 8.23 5.54
CA LEU A 93 10.94 8.62 4.30
C LEU A 93 11.64 9.97 4.50
N THR A 94 12.92 10.01 4.11
CA THR A 94 13.70 11.23 4.11
C THR A 94 13.48 12.00 2.81
N PRO A 95 13.67 13.34 2.78
CA PRO A 95 13.52 14.14 1.56
C PRO A 95 14.46 13.76 0.41
N ARG A 96 15.48 12.93 0.68
CA ARG A 96 16.43 12.43 -0.31
C ARG A 96 15.99 11.13 -0.97
N ASP A 97 15.05 10.41 -0.38
CA ASP A 97 14.55 9.15 -0.93
C ASP A 97 13.77 9.43 -2.23
N GLY A 98 14.21 8.85 -3.34
CA GLY A 98 13.63 9.09 -4.66
C GLY A 98 13.95 10.46 -5.29
N ALA A 99 14.92 11.23 -4.78
CA ALA A 99 15.32 12.53 -5.35
C ALA A 99 15.71 12.42 -6.83
N HIS A 100 16.41 11.34 -7.21
CA HIS A 100 16.90 11.14 -8.58
C HIS A 100 15.80 10.71 -9.58
N VAL A 101 14.64 10.23 -9.09
CA VAL A 101 13.50 9.82 -9.93
C VAL A 101 12.33 10.80 -9.87
N SER A 102 12.31 11.72 -8.90
CA SER A 102 11.29 12.75 -8.75
C SER A 102 11.57 14.03 -9.55
N GLY A 103 12.78 14.17 -10.11
CA GLY A 103 13.25 15.40 -10.75
C GLY A 103 13.59 16.51 -9.75
N HIS A 104 13.49 16.24 -8.44
CA HIS A 104 13.79 17.20 -7.39
C HIS A 104 15.30 17.35 -7.22
N GLY A 105 15.83 18.53 -7.59
CA GLY A 105 17.28 18.80 -7.53
C GLY A 105 18.04 18.53 -8.82
N ALA A 106 17.36 18.31 -9.95
CA ALA A 106 17.98 18.40 -11.27
C ALA A 106 18.41 19.85 -11.53
N HIS A 107 19.57 20.23 -11.00
CA HIS A 107 20.33 21.35 -11.53
C HIS A 107 20.66 20.97 -12.97
N MET A 108 19.87 21.48 -13.92
CA MET A 108 20.19 21.44 -15.34
C MET A 108 21.53 22.16 -15.53
N SER A 109 22.65 21.45 -15.40
CA SER A 109 23.90 21.86 -16.05
C SER A 109 23.66 21.69 -17.54
N THR A 110 23.28 22.81 -18.16
CA THR A 110 23.40 23.01 -19.59
C THR A 110 24.89 23.13 -19.86
N ASP A 111 25.47 22.11 -20.49
CA ASP A 111 26.72 22.17 -21.26
C ASP A 111 26.60 21.22 -22.45
#